data_AF-M3IGM2-F1
#
_entry.id   AF-M3IGM2-F1
#
_cell.length_a   1.000
_cell.length_b   1.000
_cell.length_c   1.000
_cell.angle_alpha   90.00
_cell.angle_beta   90.00
_cell.angle_gamma   90.00
#
_symmetry.space_group_name_H-M   'P 1'
#
loop_
_entity.id
_entity.type
_entity.pdbx_description
1 polymer ?
#
loop_
_entity_poly.entity_id
_entity_poly.type
_entity_poly.pdbx_seq_one_letter_code
_entity_poly.pdbx_strand_id
1 'polypeptide(L)'
;MKAVFGITIYVVLSGPFSVFADYASNGATHLVRVERGIKTNEFLIQALNSTISNLGSEANKALYKRIIQHHVETNQLYFQFDLEKSYSELKRTQDLLVILYSDVIESSRKTIRGELDSLGQKAIRETETKPKKHLEMAYRELSAAEQKKLFRIIRDHIYSQSNWNYFTNP
;
A
#
# COMPACT_ATOMS: atom_id res chain seq x y z
N MET A 1 -23.57 29.91 -59.04
CA MET A 1 -23.91 29.45 -57.67
C MET A 1 -23.24 28.11 -57.37
N LYS A 2 -21.94 28.08 -57.02
CA LYS A 2 -21.21 26.82 -56.72
C LYS A 2 -20.09 26.94 -55.66
N ALA A 3 -20.08 27.99 -54.83
CA ALA A 3 -18.98 28.25 -53.90
C ALA A 3 -19.39 28.29 -52.41
N VAL A 4 -20.63 27.92 -52.06
CA VAL A 4 -21.13 28.03 -50.67
C VAL A 4 -21.16 26.67 -49.96
N PHE A 5 -21.11 25.56 -50.70
CA PHE A 5 -21.21 24.20 -50.12
C PHE A 5 -19.88 23.61 -49.63
N GLY A 6 -18.72 24.18 -50.01
CA GLY A 6 -17.41 23.64 -49.64
C GLY A 6 -16.95 24.06 -48.23
N ILE A 7 -17.41 25.21 -47.73
CA ILE A 7 -16.95 25.78 -46.46
C ILE A 7 -17.71 25.15 -45.28
N THR A 8 -18.94 24.70 -45.48
CA THR A 8 -19.78 24.11 -44.43
C THR A 8 -19.33 22.72 -43.99
N ILE A 9 -18.58 21.99 -44.81
CA ILE A 9 -18.07 20.64 -44.47
C ILE A 9 -16.76 20.71 -43.65
N TYR A 10 -15.96 21.78 -43.81
CA TYR A 10 -14.67 21.89 -43.13
C TYR A 10 -14.80 22.26 -41.64
N VAL A 11 -15.88 22.96 -41.25
CA VAL A 11 -16.11 23.39 -39.86
C VAL A 11 -16.61 22.23 -38.97
N VAL A 12 -17.19 21.18 -39.55
CA VAL A 12 -17.69 20.01 -38.79
C VAL A 12 -16.55 19.03 -38.44
N LEU A 13 -15.45 19.03 -39.19
CA LEU A 13 -14.28 18.17 -38.94
C LEU A 13 -13.23 18.79 -38.00
N SER A 14 -13.38 20.07 -37.64
CA SER A 14 -12.55 20.73 -36.61
C SER A 14 -13.23 20.75 -35.24
N GLY A 15 -14.05 19.74 -34.93
CA GLY A 15 -14.45 19.45 -33.54
C GLY A 15 -13.22 19.14 -32.68
N PRO A 16 -13.29 19.32 -31.34
CA PRO A 16 -12.11 19.42 -30.48
C PRO A 16 -11.45 18.06 -30.28
N PHE A 17 -10.63 17.63 -31.24
CA PHE A 17 -9.80 16.42 -31.12
C PHE A 17 -8.83 16.48 -29.93
N SER A 18 -8.40 17.68 -29.51
CA SER A 18 -7.54 17.88 -28.34
C SER A 18 -8.20 17.43 -27.05
N VAL A 19 -9.46 17.79 -26.84
CA VAL A 19 -10.23 17.45 -25.63
C VAL A 19 -10.39 15.94 -25.49
N PHE A 20 -10.70 15.23 -26.58
CA PHE A 20 -10.80 13.76 -26.56
C PHE A 20 -9.46 13.07 -26.32
N ALA A 21 -8.36 13.60 -26.87
CA ALA A 21 -7.02 13.08 -26.63
C ALA A 21 -6.60 13.25 -25.16
N ASP A 22 -6.91 14.40 -24.55
CA ASP A 22 -6.63 14.67 -23.14
C ASP A 22 -7.47 13.76 -22.21
N TYR A 23 -8.75 13.54 -22.51
CA TYR A 23 -9.58 12.59 -21.75
C TYR A 23 -9.09 11.14 -21.87
N ALA A 24 -8.68 10.71 -23.06
CA ALA A 24 -8.13 9.37 -23.27
C ALA A 24 -6.78 9.17 -22.55
N SER A 25 -5.91 10.19 -22.59
CA SER A 25 -4.63 10.21 -21.87
C SER A 25 -4.81 10.15 -20.35
N ASN A 26 -5.74 10.94 -19.82
CA ASN A 26 -6.09 10.94 -18.41
C ASN A 26 -6.68 9.59 -17.97
N GLY A 27 -7.61 9.03 -18.75
CA GLY A 27 -8.18 7.71 -18.48
C GLY A 27 -7.14 6.58 -18.44
N ALA A 28 -6.24 6.55 -19.42
CA ALA A 28 -5.13 5.58 -19.46
C ALA A 28 -4.20 5.71 -18.25
N THR A 29 -3.93 6.94 -17.82
CA THR A 29 -3.11 7.22 -16.63
C THR A 29 -3.79 6.75 -15.35
N HIS A 30 -5.11 6.95 -15.22
CA HIS A 30 -5.89 6.47 -14.08
C HIS A 30 -5.92 4.94 -14.00
N LEU A 31 -6.08 4.25 -15.14
CA LEU A 31 -6.03 2.78 -15.22
C LEU A 31 -4.71 2.23 -14.68
N VAL A 32 -3.58 2.72 -15.21
CA VAL A 32 -2.24 2.24 -14.81
C VAL A 32 -1.98 2.47 -13.32
N ARG A 33 -2.49 3.58 -12.76
CA ARG A 33 -2.34 3.91 -11.33
C ARG A 33 -3.08 2.92 -10.44
N VAL A 34 -4.36 2.67 -10.74
CA VAL A 34 -5.17 1.72 -9.97
C VAL A 34 -4.59 0.32 -10.07
N GLU A 35 -4.19 -0.11 -11.28
CA GLU A 35 -3.57 -1.42 -11.50
C GLU A 35 -2.29 -1.61 -10.66
N ARG A 36 -1.42 -0.59 -10.63
CA ARG A 36 -0.20 -0.64 -9.81
C ARG A 36 -0.54 -0.73 -8.33
N GLY A 37 -1.48 0.07 -7.85
CA GLY A 37 -1.94 0.03 -6.46
C GLY A 37 -2.52 -1.33 -6.07
N ILE A 38 -3.31 -1.94 -6.93
CA ILE A 38 -3.84 -3.30 -6.77
C ILE A 38 -2.69 -4.29 -6.60
N LYS A 39 -1.68 -4.28 -7.48
CA LYS A 39 -0.51 -5.17 -7.38
C LYS A 39 0.28 -4.96 -6.09
N THR A 40 0.44 -3.71 -5.63
CA THR A 40 1.09 -3.41 -4.36
C THR A 40 0.30 -3.98 -3.19
N ASN A 41 -1.02 -3.80 -3.17
CA ASN A 41 -1.87 -4.35 -2.11
C ASN A 41 -1.80 -5.88 -2.07
N GLU A 42 -1.86 -6.55 -3.23
CA GLU A 42 -1.74 -8.00 -3.32
C GLU A 42 -0.42 -8.50 -2.73
N PHE A 43 0.70 -7.88 -3.08
CA PHE A 43 2.01 -8.21 -2.51
C PHE A 43 2.03 -8.07 -0.98
N LEU A 44 1.47 -6.99 -0.45
CA LEU A 44 1.42 -6.73 1.00
C LEU A 44 0.51 -7.73 1.73
N ILE A 45 -0.65 -8.05 1.15
CA ILE A 45 -1.58 -9.06 1.68
C ILE A 45 -0.88 -10.42 1.75
N GLN A 46 -0.22 -10.84 0.67
CA GLN A 46 0.52 -12.11 0.64
C GLN A 46 1.64 -12.15 1.68
N ALA A 47 2.40 -11.06 1.83
CA ALA A 47 3.47 -10.96 2.82
C ALA A 47 2.96 -11.08 4.27
N LEU A 48 1.76 -10.60 4.56
CA LEU A 48 1.14 -10.71 5.88
C LEU A 48 0.54 -12.08 6.17
N ASN A 49 0.14 -12.83 5.15
CA ASN A 49 -0.69 -14.03 5.29
C ASN A 49 -0.13 -15.04 6.32
N SER A 50 1.17 -15.37 6.23
CA SER A 50 1.81 -16.32 7.14
C SER A 50 1.88 -15.79 8.57
N THR A 51 2.12 -14.49 8.75
CA THR A 51 2.21 -13.87 10.06
C THR A 51 0.83 -13.83 10.74
N ILE A 52 -0.20 -13.42 10.01
CA ILE A 52 -1.57 -13.35 10.53
C ILE A 52 -2.13 -14.74 10.84
N SER A 53 -1.91 -15.70 9.95
CA SER A 53 -2.45 -17.06 10.10
C SER A 53 -1.84 -17.79 11.31
N ASN A 54 -0.56 -17.60 11.56
CA ASN A 54 0.16 -18.33 12.61
C ASN A 54 0.25 -17.57 13.94
N LEU A 55 0.42 -16.25 13.90
CA LEU A 55 0.77 -15.42 15.06
C LEU A 55 -0.23 -14.26 15.30
N GLY A 56 -1.20 -14.08 14.40
CA GLY A 56 -2.18 -13.01 14.51
C GLY A 56 -3.21 -13.23 15.62
N SER A 57 -3.58 -12.16 16.32
CA SER A 57 -4.74 -12.15 17.20
C SER A 57 -6.04 -12.33 16.40
N GLU A 58 -7.13 -12.71 17.06
CA GLU A 58 -8.44 -12.80 16.41
C GLU A 58 -8.89 -11.46 15.81
N ALA A 59 -8.56 -10.34 16.46
CA ALA A 59 -8.79 -9.00 15.92
C ALA A 59 -8.01 -8.77 14.61
N ASN A 60 -6.73 -9.17 14.58
CA ASN A 60 -5.89 -9.04 13.39
C ASN A 60 -6.40 -9.92 12.24
N LYS A 61 -6.85 -11.15 12.54
CA LYS A 61 -7.46 -12.05 11.54
C LYS A 61 -8.76 -11.47 10.97
N ALA A 62 -9.61 -10.88 11.82
CA ALA A 62 -10.84 -10.22 11.38
C ALA A 62 -10.54 -9.00 10.49
N LEU A 63 -9.56 -8.17 10.86
CA LEU A 63 -9.11 -7.03 10.06
C LEU A 63 -8.51 -7.49 8.72
N TYR A 64 -7.70 -8.55 8.73
CA TYR A 64 -7.13 -9.14 7.52
C TYR A 64 -8.20 -9.65 6.55
N LYS A 65 -9.24 -10.31 7.06
CA LYS A 65 -10.40 -10.73 6.23
C LYS A 65 -11.09 -9.53 5.59
N ARG A 66 -11.26 -8.43 6.34
CA ARG A 66 -11.86 -7.18 5.82
C ARG A 66 -10.98 -6.53 4.76
N ILE A 67 -9.65 -6.55 4.91
CA ILE A 67 -8.71 -6.06 3.89
C ILE A 67 -8.85 -6.86 2.59
N ILE A 68 -8.90 -8.19 2.68
CA ILE A 68 -9.10 -9.05 1.50
C ILE A 68 -10.43 -8.70 0.82
N GLN A 69 -11.50 -8.50 1.59
CA GLN A 69 -12.79 -8.11 1.04
C GLN A 69 -12.70 -6.80 0.25
N HIS A 70 -12.15 -5.73 0.84
CA HIS A 70 -11.98 -4.45 0.13
C HIS A 70 -11.04 -4.56 -1.08
N HIS A 71 -10.03 -5.43 -1.03
CA HIS A 71 -9.16 -5.69 -2.17
C HIS A 71 -9.90 -6.36 -3.32
N VAL A 72 -10.77 -7.33 -3.04
CA VAL A 72 -11.64 -7.96 -4.05
C VAL A 72 -12.61 -6.95 -4.64
N GLU A 73 -13.24 -6.12 -3.80
CA GLU A 73 -14.14 -5.04 -4.25
C GLU A 73 -13.41 -4.02 -5.15
N THR A 74 -12.18 -3.64 -4.79
CA THR A 74 -11.32 -2.77 -5.61
C THR A 74 -11.08 -3.37 -7.00
N ASN A 75 -10.74 -4.66 -7.07
CA ASN A 75 -10.53 -5.39 -8.33
C ASN A 75 -11.81 -5.46 -9.17
N GLN A 76 -12.96 -5.71 -8.53
CA GLN A 76 -14.25 -5.74 -9.21
C GLN A 76 -14.57 -4.39 -9.85
N LEU A 77 -14.41 -3.28 -9.12
CA LEU A 77 -14.63 -1.93 -9.63
C LEU A 77 -13.65 -1.60 -10.77
N TYR A 78 -12.40 -2.03 -10.66
CA TYR A 78 -11.39 -1.88 -11.71
C TYR A 78 -11.80 -2.60 -13.00
N PHE A 79 -12.25 -3.86 -12.92
CA PHE A 79 -12.71 -4.62 -14.08
C PHE A 79 -14.00 -4.07 -14.70
N GLN A 80 -14.82 -3.38 -13.91
CA GLN A 80 -16.01 -2.66 -14.40
C GLN A 80 -15.68 -1.28 -15.00
N PHE A 81 -14.41 -0.89 -15.02
CA PHE A 81 -13.94 0.45 -15.41
C PHE A 81 -14.52 1.60 -14.56
N ASP A 82 -15.01 1.32 -13.35
CA ASP A 82 -15.40 2.34 -12.37
C ASP A 82 -14.15 2.81 -11.59
N LEU A 83 -13.30 3.55 -12.29
CA LEU A 83 -11.95 3.91 -11.81
C LEU A 83 -11.97 4.85 -10.60
N GLU A 84 -12.97 5.71 -10.49
CA GLU A 84 -13.11 6.63 -9.36
C GLU A 84 -13.39 5.86 -8.08
N LYS A 85 -14.40 4.98 -8.09
CA LYS A 85 -14.71 4.14 -6.93
C LYS A 85 -13.61 3.13 -6.65
N SER A 86 -13.01 2.54 -7.69
CA SER A 86 -11.90 1.61 -7.52
C SER A 86 -10.72 2.30 -6.81
N TYR A 87 -10.38 3.54 -7.18
CA TYR A 87 -9.34 4.30 -6.51
C TYR A 87 -9.68 4.65 -5.04
N SER A 88 -10.94 4.97 -4.74
CA SER A 88 -11.40 5.21 -3.37
C SER A 88 -11.27 3.95 -2.50
N GLU A 89 -11.75 2.81 -2.99
CA GLU A 89 -11.65 1.53 -2.27
C GLU A 89 -10.20 1.03 -2.17
N LEU A 90 -9.36 1.33 -3.16
CA LEU A 90 -7.93 1.08 -3.10
C LEU A 90 -7.29 1.82 -1.90
N LYS A 91 -7.58 3.11 -1.73
CA LYS A 91 -7.10 3.90 -0.58
C LYS A 91 -7.59 3.35 0.74
N ARG A 92 -8.87 2.96 0.81
CA ARG A 92 -9.44 2.33 2.00
C ARG A 92 -8.72 1.04 2.36
N THR A 93 -8.43 0.21 1.37
CA THR A 93 -7.65 -1.03 1.55
C THR A 93 -6.26 -0.72 2.08
N GLN A 94 -5.60 0.30 1.53
CA GLN A 94 -4.27 0.77 1.93
C GLN A 94 -4.24 1.28 3.38
N ASP A 95 -5.24 2.05 3.80
CA ASP A 95 -5.34 2.55 5.18
C ASP A 95 -5.51 1.40 6.18
N LEU A 96 -6.33 0.40 5.84
CA LEU A 96 -6.50 -0.79 6.68
C LEU A 96 -5.21 -1.64 6.74
N LEU A 97 -4.49 -1.78 5.62
CA LEU A 97 -3.19 -2.44 5.58
C LEU A 97 -2.18 -1.75 6.51
N VAL A 98 -2.15 -0.42 6.50
CA VAL A 98 -1.27 0.38 7.37
C VAL A 98 -1.56 0.12 8.84
N ILE A 99 -2.85 0.04 9.22
CA ILE A 99 -3.25 -0.30 10.60
C ILE A 99 -2.76 -1.71 10.96
N LEU A 100 -3.09 -2.71 10.14
CA LEU A 100 -2.74 -4.10 10.42
C LEU A 100 -1.22 -4.31 10.52
N TYR A 101 -0.44 -3.71 9.62
CA TYR A 101 1.03 -3.76 9.68
C TYR A 101 1.56 -3.14 10.97
N SER A 102 0.97 -2.04 11.42
CA SER A 102 1.40 -1.37 12.65
C SER A 102 1.20 -2.27 13.86
N ASP A 103 0.02 -2.88 13.98
CA ASP A 103 -0.32 -3.78 15.09
C ASP A 103 0.57 -5.03 15.10
N VAL A 104 0.82 -5.62 13.93
CA VAL A 104 1.70 -6.79 13.79
C VAL A 104 3.13 -6.46 14.20
N ILE A 105 3.67 -5.33 13.73
CA ILE A 105 5.04 -4.91 14.07
C ILE A 105 5.15 -4.62 15.57
N GLU A 106 4.18 -3.91 16.16
CA GLU A 106 4.19 -3.59 17.58
C GLU A 106 4.09 -4.83 18.46
N SER A 107 3.20 -5.76 18.12
CA SER A 107 3.08 -7.05 18.81
C SER A 107 4.38 -7.85 18.70
N SER A 108 4.96 -7.94 17.51
CA SER A 108 6.21 -8.68 17.28
C SER A 108 7.37 -8.10 18.07
N ARG A 109 7.48 -6.77 18.09
CA ARG A 109 8.48 -6.05 18.90
C ARG A 109 8.34 -6.34 20.39
N LYS A 110 7.12 -6.36 20.92
CA LYS A 110 6.86 -6.69 22.32
C LYS A 110 7.29 -8.12 22.66
N THR A 111 6.97 -9.08 21.79
CA THR A 111 7.39 -10.48 21.94
C THR A 111 8.91 -10.60 21.91
N ILE A 112 9.58 -10.05 20.90
CA ILE A 112 11.04 -10.10 20.76
C ILE A 112 11.74 -9.48 21.98
N ARG A 113 11.24 -8.33 22.47
CA ARG A 113 11.78 -7.71 23.70
C ARG A 113 11.66 -8.65 24.89
N GLY A 114 10.49 -9.24 25.12
CA GLY A 114 10.27 -10.17 26.23
C GLY A 114 11.16 -11.43 26.14
N GLU A 115 11.36 -11.96 24.94
CA GLU A 115 12.27 -13.08 24.71
C GLU A 115 13.73 -12.70 24.99
N LEU A 116 14.16 -11.52 24.52
CA LEU A 116 15.51 -11.01 24.79
C LEU A 116 15.73 -10.77 26.29
N ASP A 117 14.74 -10.24 27.02
CA ASP A 117 14.84 -10.02 28.46
C ASP A 117 14.98 -11.36 29.20
N SER A 118 14.22 -12.39 28.80
CA SER A 118 14.32 -13.74 29.35
C SER A 118 15.69 -14.38 29.07
N LEU A 119 16.18 -14.26 27.84
CA LEU A 119 17.50 -14.77 27.45
C LEU A 119 18.63 -14.00 28.14
N GLY A 120 18.48 -12.68 28.32
CA GLY A 120 19.41 -11.84 29.07
C GLY A 120 19.55 -12.29 30.52
N GLN A 121 18.43 -12.57 31.19
CA GLN A 121 18.45 -13.10 32.57
C GLN A 121 19.16 -14.45 32.66
N LYS A 122 18.98 -15.34 31.67
CA LYS A 122 19.70 -16.63 31.62
C LYS A 122 21.20 -16.45 31.36
N ALA A 123 21.56 -15.57 30.42
CA ALA A 123 22.95 -15.29 30.07
C ALA A 123 23.71 -14.50 31.14
N ILE A 124 23.03 -13.81 32.07
CA ILE A 124 23.68 -13.22 33.25
C ILE A 124 24.05 -14.32 34.26
N ARG A 125 23.22 -15.36 34.38
CA ARG A 125 23.44 -16.50 35.27
C ARG A 125 24.52 -17.45 34.76
N GLU A 126 24.70 -17.54 33.44
CA GLU A 126 25.78 -18.31 32.82
C GLU A 126 26.99 -17.40 32.50
N THR A 127 28.18 -17.76 32.99
CA THR A 127 29.39 -16.90 32.96
C THR A 127 30.04 -16.78 31.57
N GLU A 128 29.37 -17.17 30.49
CA GLU A 128 29.95 -17.14 29.15
C GLU A 128 29.83 -15.76 28.47
N THR A 129 30.91 -15.32 27.82
CA THR A 129 31.01 -14.00 27.17
C THR A 129 30.41 -13.94 25.77
N LYS A 130 30.33 -15.08 25.05
CA LYS A 130 29.76 -15.13 23.68
C LYS A 130 28.25 -14.88 23.62
N PRO A 131 27.41 -15.47 24.49
CA PRO A 131 25.95 -15.22 24.49
C PRO A 131 25.60 -13.76 24.79
N LYS A 132 26.36 -13.11 25.69
CA LYS A 132 26.18 -11.70 26.05
C LYS A 132 26.36 -10.76 24.86
N LYS A 133 27.39 -10.97 24.04
CA LYS A 133 27.64 -10.17 22.83
C LYS A 133 26.53 -10.32 21.77
N HIS A 134 25.96 -11.52 21.63
CA HIS A 134 24.84 -11.74 20.70
C HIS A 134 23.55 -11.08 21.18
N LEU A 135 23.29 -11.09 22.49
CA LEU A 135 22.18 -10.35 23.09
C LEU A 135 22.30 -8.84 22.89
N GLU A 136 23.48 -8.26 23.11
CA GLU A 136 23.72 -6.83 22.87
C GLU A 136 23.46 -6.43 21.41
N MET A 137 23.89 -7.27 20.45
CA MET A 137 23.59 -7.04 19.04
C MET A 137 22.09 -7.09 18.77
N ALA A 138 21.38 -8.07 19.32
CA ALA A 138 19.94 -8.21 19.13
C ALA A 138 19.15 -7.03 19.73
N TYR A 139 19.53 -6.55 20.93
CA TYR A 139 18.95 -5.33 21.50
C TYR A 139 19.23 -4.10 20.64
N ARG A 140 20.44 -3.98 20.07
CA ARG A 140 20.79 -2.88 19.15
C ARG A 140 19.91 -2.91 17.90
N GLU A 141 19.73 -4.07 17.29
CA GLU A 141 18.87 -4.23 16.11
C GLU A 141 17.41 -3.93 16.42
N LEU A 142 16.91 -4.38 17.58
CA LEU A 142 15.56 -4.03 18.05
C LEU A 142 15.41 -2.51 18.22
N SER A 143 16.37 -1.84 18.85
CA SER A 143 16.35 -0.38 19.03
C SER A 143 16.42 0.38 17.70
N ALA A 144 17.18 -0.14 16.73
CA ALA A 144 17.24 0.42 15.38
C ALA A 144 15.93 0.21 14.62
N ALA A 145 15.25 -0.92 14.82
CA ALA A 145 13.92 -1.18 14.28
C ALA A 145 12.84 -0.29 14.93
N GLU A 146 12.98 0.04 16.22
CA GLU A 146 12.13 1.01 16.91
C GLU A 146 12.30 2.45 16.38
N GLN A 147 13.53 2.83 16.05
CA GLN A 147 13.84 4.17 15.52
C GLN A 147 13.51 4.31 14.03
N LYS A 148 13.63 3.22 13.25
CA LYS A 148 13.16 3.21 11.86
C LYS A 148 11.65 3.37 11.88
N LYS A 149 11.20 4.55 11.46
CA LYS A 149 9.80 4.85 11.12
C LYS A 149 9.36 3.98 9.91
N LEU A 150 9.31 2.67 10.07
CA LEU A 150 8.80 1.69 9.11
C LEU A 150 7.38 2.06 8.70
N PHE A 151 6.58 2.55 9.64
CA PHE A 151 5.26 3.12 9.38
C PHE A 151 5.29 4.36 8.49
N ARG A 152 6.21 5.31 8.70
CA ARG A 152 6.38 6.45 7.79
C ARG A 152 6.85 5.98 6.42
N ILE A 153 7.72 4.98 6.33
CA ILE A 153 8.22 4.47 5.04
C ILE A 153 7.14 3.69 4.30
N ILE A 154 6.37 2.82 4.97
CA ILE A 154 5.25 2.08 4.39
C ILE A 154 4.15 3.04 3.98
N ARG A 155 3.80 4.00 4.85
CA ARG A 155 2.88 5.08 4.53
C ARG A 155 3.39 5.91 3.36
N ASP A 156 4.59 6.46 3.39
CA ASP A 156 5.16 7.27 2.31
C ASP A 156 5.31 6.45 1.02
N HIS A 157 5.55 5.14 1.09
CA HIS A 157 5.59 4.26 -0.09
C HIS A 157 4.20 4.05 -0.67
N ILE A 158 3.20 3.74 0.15
CA ILE A 158 1.80 3.54 -0.25
C ILE A 158 1.19 4.87 -0.75
N TYR A 159 1.46 5.97 -0.06
CA TYR A 159 0.98 7.31 -0.40
C TYR A 159 1.79 7.96 -1.52
N SER A 160 3.06 7.65 -1.75
CA SER A 160 3.76 8.11 -2.97
C SER A 160 3.26 7.41 -4.23
N GLN A 161 2.64 6.24 -4.11
CA GLN A 161 1.90 5.61 -5.20
C GLN A 161 0.51 6.26 -5.39
N SER A 162 -0.10 6.80 -4.32
CA SER A 162 -1.45 7.38 -4.35
C SER A 162 -1.49 8.90 -4.55
N ASN A 163 -0.44 9.64 -4.19
CA ASN A 163 -0.41 11.10 -4.10
C ASN A 163 0.47 11.70 -5.21
N TRP A 164 -0.10 11.83 -6.41
CA TRP A 164 0.47 12.58 -7.54
C TRP A 164 -0.45 13.75 -7.94
N ASN A 165 -0.86 14.56 -6.96
CA ASN A 165 -1.63 15.79 -7.15
C ASN A 165 -0.85 16.95 -7.81
N TYR A 166 0.23 16.68 -8.56
CA TYR A 166 1.07 17.71 -9.18
C TYR A 166 0.96 17.83 -10.71
N PHE A 167 0.04 17.11 -11.36
CA PHE A 167 -0.13 17.19 -12.83
C PHE A 167 -1.59 17.33 -13.28
N THR A 168 -2.49 17.77 -12.39
CA THR A 168 -3.89 18.06 -12.73
C THR A 168 -4.26 19.51 -12.43
N ASN A 169 -3.37 20.46 -12.77
CA ASN A 169 -3.85 21.81 -13.10
C ASN A 169 -3.78 21.95 -14.62
N PRO A 170 -4.80 22.58 -15.22
CA PRO A 170 -5.22 22.42 -16.61
C PRO A 170 -4.12 22.68 -17.63
#